data_AF-A0A6J6QB76-F1
#
_entry.id   AF-A0A6J6QB76-F1
#
_cell.length_a   1.000
_cell.length_b   1.000
_cell.length_c   1.000
_cell.angle_alpha   90.00
_cell.angle_beta   90.00
_cell.angle_gamma   90.00
#
_symmetry.space_group_name_H-M   'P 1'
#
loop_
_entity.id
_entity.type
_entity.pdbx_description
1 polymer ?
#
loop_
_entity_poly.entity_id
_entity_poly.type
_entity_poly.pdbx_seq_one_letter_code
_entity_poly.pdbx_strand_id
1 'polypeptide(L)'
;MPPSMTANTGIDALAQAIAGIIAKCSTPIGDAIGYEAVRMMTPALVAAFKDGTDKVARAGMASGSMMAGLTMNISDCTAEHSLGQAIGGLKHVPHGLTIGLVLVETLTREAKIVPEKMERVADAMGAPQDGTKDGSRCVNAVRKILAELQFPVLSSLGFVEGDIDELAEIALKDFFITQAPKPWSKQEVVDAFMSALKLESRVA
;
A
#
# COMPACT_ATOMS: atom_id res chain seq x y z
N MET A 1 -21.10 0.25 -2.43
CA MET A 1 -20.10 1.18 -3.00
C MET A 1 -19.76 0.73 -4.41
N PRO A 2 -19.54 1.63 -5.38
CA PRO A 2 -19.05 1.26 -6.71
C PRO A 2 -17.71 0.49 -6.66
N PRO A 3 -17.38 -0.33 -7.68
CA PRO A 3 -16.13 -1.09 -7.70
C PRO A 3 -14.88 -0.23 -7.57
N SER A 4 -14.77 0.88 -8.34
CA SER A 4 -13.62 1.79 -8.27
C SER A 4 -13.43 2.41 -6.88
N MET A 5 -14.52 2.83 -6.23
CA MET A 5 -14.47 3.32 -4.85
C MET A 5 -14.04 2.21 -3.89
N THR A 6 -14.54 0.98 -4.07
CA THR A 6 -14.18 -0.17 -3.24
C THR A 6 -12.69 -0.50 -3.35
N ALA A 7 -12.14 -0.49 -4.57
CA ALA A 7 -10.72 -0.70 -4.81
C ALA A 7 -9.88 0.40 -4.15
N ASN A 8 -10.19 1.68 -4.41
CA ASN A 8 -9.43 2.81 -3.88
C ASN A 8 -9.41 2.81 -2.34
N THR A 9 -10.56 2.75 -1.70
CA THR A 9 -10.63 2.79 -0.22
C THR A 9 -10.09 1.51 0.41
N GLY A 10 -10.24 0.36 -0.26
CA GLY A 10 -9.73 -0.91 0.25
C GLY A 10 -8.21 -1.01 0.18
N ILE A 11 -7.59 -0.52 -0.90
CA ILE A 11 -6.13 -0.45 -1.01
C ILE A 11 -5.54 0.54 0.00
N ASP A 12 -6.19 1.68 0.21
CA ASP A 12 -5.81 2.63 1.25
C ASP A 12 -5.80 1.97 2.64
N ALA A 13 -6.89 1.31 3.02
CA ALA A 13 -6.98 0.60 4.29
C ALA A 13 -5.93 -0.52 4.42
N LEU A 14 -5.70 -1.29 3.35
CA LEU A 14 -4.66 -2.33 3.36
C LEU A 14 -3.26 -1.73 3.53
N ALA A 15 -2.98 -0.62 2.85
CA ALA A 15 -1.72 0.10 2.98
C ALA A 15 -1.51 0.64 4.40
N GLN A 16 -2.53 1.23 5.02
CA GLN A 16 -2.48 1.70 6.42
C GLN A 16 -2.12 0.57 7.39
N ALA A 17 -2.73 -0.61 7.24
CA ALA A 17 -2.42 -1.77 8.08
C ALA A 17 -0.96 -2.23 7.90
N ILE A 18 -0.50 -2.36 6.65
CA ILE A 18 0.88 -2.79 6.36
C ILE A 18 1.88 -1.76 6.86
N ALA A 19 1.65 -0.48 6.57
CA ALA A 19 2.50 0.63 6.97
C ALA A 19 2.67 0.70 8.50
N GLY A 20 1.58 0.63 9.26
CA GLY A 20 1.67 0.65 10.72
C GLY A 20 2.37 -0.58 11.32
N ILE A 21 2.38 -1.73 10.63
CA ILE A 21 3.18 -2.90 11.03
C ILE A 21 4.67 -2.62 10.84
N ILE A 22 5.06 -1.97 9.73
CA ILE A 22 6.48 -1.79 9.39
C ILE A 22 7.07 -0.47 9.89
N ALA A 23 6.24 0.47 10.35
CA ALA A 23 6.66 1.77 10.81
C ALA A 23 7.71 1.70 11.94
N LYS A 24 8.59 2.70 12.01
CA LYS A 24 9.61 2.79 13.06
C LYS A 24 9.02 2.91 14.47
N CYS A 25 7.81 3.47 14.58
CA CYS A 25 7.04 3.61 15.83
C CYS A 25 6.06 2.46 16.06
N SER A 26 6.13 1.39 15.26
CA SER A 26 5.31 0.19 15.44
C SER A 26 5.40 -0.39 16.86
N THR A 27 4.27 -0.91 17.34
CA THR A 27 4.17 -1.54 18.66
C THR A 27 3.61 -2.96 18.54
N PRO A 28 3.88 -3.88 19.49
CA PRO A 28 3.32 -5.24 19.44
C PRO A 28 1.78 -5.28 19.37
N ILE A 29 1.10 -4.31 19.97
CA ILE A 29 -0.37 -4.20 19.91
C ILE A 29 -0.81 -3.74 18.52
N GLY A 30 -0.18 -2.69 17.98
CA GLY A 30 -0.45 -2.21 16.63
C GLY A 30 -0.20 -3.27 15.56
N ASP A 31 0.90 -4.02 15.70
CA ASP A 31 1.26 -5.15 14.85
C ASP A 31 0.18 -6.24 14.89
N ALA A 32 -0.28 -6.65 16.10
CA ALA A 32 -1.29 -7.69 16.24
C ALA A 32 -2.62 -7.30 15.56
N ILE A 33 -3.07 -6.05 15.76
CA ILE A 33 -4.26 -5.52 15.09
C ILE A 33 -4.04 -5.45 13.58
N GLY A 34 -2.84 -5.03 13.14
CA GLY A 34 -2.51 -4.86 11.72
C GLY A 34 -2.51 -6.19 10.98
N TYR A 35 -1.89 -7.24 11.53
CA TYR A 35 -1.90 -8.57 10.92
C TYR A 35 -3.32 -9.11 10.76
N GLU A 36 -4.18 -8.91 11.76
CA GLU A 36 -5.58 -9.34 11.67
C GLU A 36 -6.37 -8.50 10.63
N ALA A 37 -6.12 -7.19 10.55
CA ALA A 37 -6.69 -6.33 9.53
C ALA A 37 -6.31 -6.83 8.11
N VAL A 38 -5.02 -7.11 7.87
CA VAL A 38 -4.52 -7.67 6.60
C VAL A 38 -5.18 -9.01 6.28
N ARG A 39 -5.28 -9.91 7.26
CA ARG A 39 -5.89 -11.24 7.11
C ARG A 39 -7.36 -11.15 6.73
N MET A 40 -8.10 -10.24 7.33
CA MET A 40 -9.52 -10.02 7.02
C MET A 40 -9.73 -9.37 5.65
N MET A 41 -8.97 -8.31 5.35
CA MET A 41 -9.19 -7.50 4.15
C MET A 41 -8.71 -8.18 2.86
N THR A 42 -7.63 -8.95 2.90
CA THR A 42 -7.02 -9.54 1.69
C THR A 42 -8.02 -10.30 0.81
N PRO A 43 -8.76 -11.31 1.31
CA PRO A 43 -9.78 -12.00 0.51
C PRO A 43 -11.05 -11.15 0.33
N ALA A 44 -11.43 -10.36 1.34
CA ALA A 44 -12.68 -9.60 1.34
C ALA A 44 -12.68 -8.46 0.31
N LEU A 45 -11.53 -7.82 0.08
CA LEU A 45 -11.40 -6.71 -0.87
C LEU A 45 -11.70 -7.16 -2.29
N VAL A 46 -11.04 -8.23 -2.73
CA VAL A 46 -11.23 -8.81 -4.06
C VAL A 46 -12.67 -9.27 -4.24
N ALA A 47 -13.26 -9.94 -3.25
CA ALA A 47 -14.65 -10.38 -3.31
C ALA A 47 -15.63 -9.19 -3.39
N ALA A 48 -15.47 -8.18 -2.54
CA ALA A 48 -16.34 -6.99 -2.52
C ALA A 48 -16.19 -6.10 -3.78
N PHE A 49 -15.04 -6.17 -4.45
CA PHE A 49 -14.82 -5.51 -5.74
C PHE A 49 -15.55 -6.25 -6.87
N LYS A 50 -15.44 -7.59 -6.92
CA LYS A 50 -16.09 -8.44 -7.93
C LYS A 50 -17.61 -8.46 -7.78
N ASP A 51 -18.11 -8.55 -6.55
CA ASP A 51 -19.52 -8.46 -6.20
C ASP A 51 -19.75 -7.46 -5.06
N GLY A 52 -20.21 -6.27 -5.42
CA GLY A 52 -20.47 -5.21 -4.45
C GLY A 52 -21.63 -5.51 -3.49
N THR A 53 -22.43 -6.54 -3.75
CA THR A 53 -23.58 -6.96 -2.93
C THR A 53 -23.25 -8.08 -1.93
N ASP A 54 -22.06 -8.66 -2.02
CA ASP A 54 -21.57 -9.66 -1.06
C ASP A 54 -21.44 -9.04 0.34
N LYS A 55 -22.43 -9.33 1.19
CA LYS A 55 -22.49 -8.80 2.56
C LYS A 55 -21.37 -9.31 3.45
N VAL A 56 -20.87 -10.52 3.21
CA VAL A 56 -19.79 -11.11 4.01
C VAL A 56 -18.48 -10.42 3.67
N ALA A 57 -18.18 -10.24 2.39
CA ALA A 57 -17.01 -9.49 1.94
C ALA A 57 -17.07 -8.02 2.41
N ARG A 58 -18.24 -7.38 2.33
CA ARG A 58 -18.43 -6.00 2.83
C ARG A 58 -18.22 -5.89 4.34
N ALA A 59 -18.71 -6.84 5.12
CA ALA A 59 -18.48 -6.87 6.56
C ALA A 59 -16.99 -7.09 6.89
N GLY A 60 -16.33 -8.01 6.18
CA GLY A 60 -14.89 -8.25 6.31
C GLY A 60 -14.06 -6.98 6.03
N MET A 61 -14.39 -6.25 4.97
CA MET A 61 -13.75 -4.97 4.65
C MET A 61 -14.04 -3.89 5.70
N ALA A 62 -15.27 -3.79 6.20
CA ALA A 62 -15.62 -2.78 7.20
C ALA A 62 -14.87 -2.99 8.52
N SER A 63 -14.86 -4.23 9.03
CA SER A 63 -14.12 -4.58 10.25
C SER A 63 -12.61 -4.45 10.04
N GLY A 64 -12.08 -4.97 8.94
CA GLY A 64 -10.65 -4.88 8.62
C GLY A 64 -10.18 -3.44 8.44
N SER A 65 -10.96 -2.58 7.80
CA SER A 65 -10.65 -1.15 7.64
C SER A 65 -10.67 -0.40 8.97
N MET A 66 -11.60 -0.72 9.88
CA MET A 66 -11.58 -0.17 11.23
C MET A 66 -10.30 -0.57 11.98
N MET A 67 -9.89 -1.83 11.87
CA MET A 67 -8.66 -2.32 12.48
C MET A 67 -7.41 -1.68 11.88
N ALA A 68 -7.37 -1.49 10.55
CA ALA A 68 -6.31 -0.76 9.88
C ALA A 68 -6.19 0.69 10.40
N GLY A 69 -7.33 1.37 10.58
CA GLY A 69 -7.36 2.70 11.20
C GLY A 69 -6.83 2.70 12.64
N LEU A 70 -7.14 1.70 13.45
CA LEU A 70 -6.57 1.55 14.80
C LEU A 70 -5.06 1.33 14.75
N THR A 71 -4.58 0.47 13.84
CA THR A 71 -3.14 0.24 13.62
C THR A 71 -2.42 1.52 13.23
N MET A 72 -2.95 2.28 12.27
CA MET A 72 -2.41 3.60 11.88
C MET A 72 -2.41 4.58 13.06
N ASN A 73 -3.46 4.64 13.87
CA ASN A 73 -3.50 5.57 15.02
C ASN A 73 -2.49 5.21 16.13
N ILE A 74 -2.05 3.95 16.18
CA ILE A 74 -1.03 3.50 17.15
C ILE A 74 0.39 3.66 16.59
N SER A 75 0.58 3.44 15.30
CA SER A 75 1.90 3.24 14.67
C SER A 75 2.16 4.14 13.44
N ASP A 76 1.32 5.13 13.18
CA ASP A 76 1.34 5.97 11.96
C ASP A 76 1.28 5.17 10.64
N CYS A 77 1.52 5.86 9.52
CA CYS A 77 1.78 5.30 8.20
C CYS A 77 3.22 5.61 7.76
N THR A 78 3.63 5.15 6.57
CA THR A 78 5.01 5.29 6.09
C THR A 78 5.08 5.97 4.72
N ALA A 79 6.17 5.74 3.99
CA ALA A 79 6.51 6.49 2.78
C ALA A 79 5.42 6.46 1.68
N GLU A 80 4.63 5.40 1.59
CA GLU A 80 3.52 5.29 0.63
C GLU A 80 2.49 6.42 0.78
N HIS A 81 2.21 6.88 2.00
CA HIS A 81 1.30 8.00 2.21
C HIS A 81 1.90 9.31 1.73
N SER A 82 3.17 9.59 2.03
CA SER A 82 3.86 10.79 1.54
C SER A 82 3.98 10.82 0.02
N LEU A 83 4.32 9.69 -0.62
CA LEU A 83 4.43 9.59 -2.08
C LEU A 83 3.03 9.72 -2.74
N GLY A 84 1.99 9.10 -2.15
CA GLY A 84 0.62 9.25 -2.64
C GLY A 84 0.09 10.69 -2.47
N GLN A 85 0.34 11.34 -1.34
CA GLN A 85 -0.05 12.74 -1.12
C GLN A 85 0.62 13.69 -2.12
N ALA A 86 1.87 13.44 -2.52
CA ALA A 86 2.53 14.20 -3.58
C ALA A 86 1.77 14.10 -4.92
N ILE A 87 1.34 12.89 -5.30
CA ILE A 87 0.50 12.66 -6.49
C ILE A 87 -0.83 13.43 -6.37
N GLY A 88 -1.49 13.33 -5.20
CA GLY A 88 -2.75 13.99 -4.93
C GLY A 88 -2.65 15.52 -4.95
N GLY A 89 -1.51 16.06 -4.51
CA GLY A 89 -1.21 17.49 -4.54
C GLY A 89 -1.14 18.05 -5.97
N LEU A 90 -0.62 17.29 -6.92
CA LEU A 90 -0.47 17.75 -8.32
C LEU A 90 -1.70 17.51 -9.20
N LYS A 91 -2.43 16.39 -9.01
CA LYS A 91 -3.53 15.99 -9.91
C LYS A 91 -4.92 15.98 -9.27
N HIS A 92 -5.03 16.24 -7.95
CA HIS A 92 -6.30 16.27 -7.22
C HIS A 92 -7.18 15.02 -7.41
N VAL A 93 -6.55 13.85 -7.46
CA VAL A 93 -7.22 12.55 -7.61
C VAL A 93 -7.54 11.92 -6.24
N PRO A 94 -8.47 10.94 -6.15
CA PRO A 94 -8.85 10.33 -4.87
C PRO A 94 -7.65 9.76 -4.10
N HIS A 95 -7.61 9.97 -2.78
CA HIS A 95 -6.46 9.58 -1.95
C HIS A 95 -6.07 8.10 -2.09
N GLY A 96 -7.00 7.16 -1.89
CA GLY A 96 -6.70 5.74 -2.02
C GLY A 96 -6.23 5.30 -3.42
N LEU A 97 -6.60 6.04 -4.48
CA LEU A 97 -6.00 5.84 -5.80
C LEU A 97 -4.50 6.16 -5.75
N THR A 98 -4.13 7.32 -5.22
CA THR A 98 -2.71 7.74 -5.13
C THR A 98 -1.81 6.74 -4.41
N ILE A 99 -2.29 6.19 -3.28
CA ILE A 99 -1.54 5.19 -2.50
C ILE A 99 -1.27 3.95 -3.34
N GLY A 100 -2.30 3.38 -3.97
CA GLY A 100 -2.15 2.18 -4.80
C GLY A 100 -1.27 2.37 -6.04
N LEU A 101 -1.04 3.60 -6.49
CA LEU A 101 -0.15 3.88 -7.63
C LEU A 101 1.32 3.57 -7.33
N VAL A 102 1.74 3.74 -6.09
CA VAL A 102 3.15 3.64 -5.63
C VAL A 102 3.38 2.55 -4.58
N LEU A 103 2.33 1.86 -4.14
CA LEU A 103 2.38 0.91 -3.02
C LEU A 103 3.36 -0.26 -3.27
N VAL A 104 3.45 -0.78 -4.49
CA VAL A 104 4.36 -1.90 -4.80
C VAL A 104 5.80 -1.43 -4.71
N GLU A 105 6.09 -0.23 -5.20
CA GLU A 105 7.42 0.36 -5.25
C GLU A 105 7.93 0.68 -3.85
N THR A 106 7.07 1.24 -2.98
CA THR A 106 7.42 1.47 -1.57
C THR A 106 7.63 0.16 -0.82
N LEU A 107 6.72 -0.81 -0.94
CA LEU A 107 6.88 -2.11 -0.27
C LEU A 107 8.08 -2.91 -0.79
N THR A 108 8.46 -2.75 -2.06
CA THR A 108 9.69 -3.36 -2.61
C THR A 108 10.94 -2.82 -1.94
N ARG A 109 10.96 -1.52 -1.62
CA ARG A 109 12.03 -0.92 -0.82
C ARG A 109 11.98 -1.48 0.60
N GLU A 110 10.82 -1.44 1.26
CA GLU A 110 10.70 -1.82 2.66
C GLU A 110 10.97 -3.32 2.92
N ALA A 111 10.69 -4.21 1.96
CA ALA A 111 11.05 -5.62 2.02
C ALA A 111 12.56 -5.84 2.23
N LYS A 112 13.42 -4.97 1.69
CA LYS A 112 14.88 -5.05 1.89
C LYS A 112 15.31 -4.61 3.29
N ILE A 113 14.47 -3.87 4.00
CA ILE A 113 14.78 -3.25 5.29
C ILE A 113 14.19 -4.06 6.45
N VAL A 114 12.96 -4.53 6.30
CA VAL A 114 12.21 -5.30 7.31
C VAL A 114 11.63 -6.60 6.74
N PRO A 115 12.46 -7.47 6.13
CA PRO A 115 11.98 -8.68 5.44
C PRO A 115 11.15 -9.56 6.36
N GLU A 116 11.54 -9.74 7.61
CA GLU A 116 10.81 -10.59 8.58
C GLU A 116 9.37 -10.11 8.84
N LYS A 117 9.16 -8.80 8.97
CA LYS A 117 7.80 -8.25 9.14
C LYS A 117 7.00 -8.41 7.85
N MET A 118 7.62 -8.17 6.70
CA MET A 118 6.99 -8.34 5.39
C MET A 118 6.58 -9.80 5.14
N GLU A 119 7.40 -10.78 5.53
CA GLU A 119 7.05 -12.19 5.47
C GLU A 119 5.83 -12.54 6.35
N ARG A 120 5.73 -11.95 7.54
CA ARG A 120 4.55 -12.12 8.41
C ARG A 120 3.30 -11.47 7.84
N VAL A 121 3.44 -10.32 7.16
CA VAL A 121 2.34 -9.72 6.41
C VAL A 121 1.89 -10.67 5.30
N ALA A 122 2.84 -11.26 4.56
CA ALA A 122 2.53 -12.23 3.52
C ALA A 122 1.79 -13.46 4.07
N ASP A 123 2.16 -13.95 5.25
CA ASP A 123 1.44 -15.03 5.94
C ASP A 123 0.01 -14.63 6.29
N ALA A 124 -0.19 -13.40 6.80
CA ALA A 124 -1.52 -12.87 7.07
C ALA A 124 -2.37 -12.73 5.78
N MET A 125 -1.74 -12.37 4.66
CA MET A 125 -2.38 -12.33 3.35
C MET A 125 -2.71 -13.72 2.78
N GLY A 126 -2.23 -14.80 3.41
CA GLY A 126 -2.37 -16.16 2.91
C GLY A 126 -1.49 -16.47 1.69
N ALA A 127 -0.38 -15.75 1.52
CA ALA A 127 0.57 -15.99 0.44
C ALA A 127 1.30 -17.33 0.65
N PRO A 128 1.48 -18.14 -0.41
CA PRO A 128 2.17 -19.43 -0.31
C PRO A 128 3.62 -19.25 0.12
N GLN A 129 4.15 -20.20 0.88
CA GLN A 129 5.57 -20.23 1.24
C GLN A 129 6.42 -20.53 -0.01
N ASP A 130 7.51 -19.79 -0.19
CA ASP A 130 8.47 -19.97 -1.29
C ASP A 130 9.92 -20.16 -0.80
N GLY A 131 10.16 -19.98 0.51
CA GLY A 131 11.46 -20.14 1.14
C GLY A 131 12.41 -18.95 0.97
N THR A 132 12.02 -17.87 0.29
CA THR A 132 12.89 -16.70 0.01
C THR A 132 13.21 -15.90 1.27
N LYS A 133 12.20 -15.70 2.14
CA LYS A 133 12.31 -14.96 3.41
C LYS A 133 12.81 -13.51 3.25
N ASP A 134 12.73 -12.94 2.06
CA ASP A 134 13.24 -11.62 1.71
C ASP A 134 12.15 -10.54 1.67
N GLY A 135 10.92 -10.88 2.09
CA GLY A 135 9.75 -10.01 2.08
C GLY A 135 9.06 -9.93 0.71
N SER A 136 9.61 -10.54 -0.34
CA SER A 136 9.08 -10.47 -1.70
C SER A 136 7.68 -11.08 -1.82
N ARG A 137 7.33 -12.05 -0.97
CA ARG A 137 5.98 -12.64 -0.93
C ARG A 137 4.90 -11.59 -0.67
N CYS A 138 5.12 -10.65 0.24
CA CYS A 138 4.16 -9.57 0.51
C CYS A 138 4.02 -8.66 -0.71
N VAL A 139 5.15 -8.27 -1.31
CA VAL A 139 5.17 -7.41 -2.49
C VAL A 139 4.41 -8.07 -3.64
N ASN A 140 4.64 -9.36 -3.87
CA ASN A 140 3.98 -10.15 -4.90
C ASN A 140 2.48 -10.30 -4.63
N ALA A 141 2.08 -10.53 -3.38
CA ALA A 141 0.67 -10.61 -2.99
C ALA A 141 -0.07 -9.28 -3.22
N VAL A 142 0.53 -8.14 -2.84
CA VAL A 142 -0.04 -6.81 -3.11
C VAL A 142 -0.12 -6.54 -4.60
N ARG A 143 0.92 -6.87 -5.38
CA ARG A 143 0.90 -6.74 -6.85
C ARG A 143 -0.25 -7.52 -7.47
N LYS A 144 -0.47 -8.76 -7.01
CA LYS A 144 -1.58 -9.60 -7.46
C LYS A 144 -2.94 -8.99 -7.12
N ILE A 145 -3.12 -8.46 -5.91
CA ILE A 145 -4.37 -7.77 -5.54
C ILE A 145 -4.63 -6.58 -6.46
N LEU A 146 -3.62 -5.73 -6.70
CA LEU A 146 -3.78 -4.57 -7.59
C LEU A 146 -4.15 -5.01 -9.03
N ALA A 147 -3.59 -6.11 -9.53
CA ALA A 147 -3.98 -6.68 -10.82
C ALA A 147 -5.42 -7.19 -10.82
N GLU A 148 -5.84 -7.92 -9.78
CA GLU A 148 -7.22 -8.42 -9.65
C GLU A 148 -8.27 -7.30 -9.52
N LEU A 149 -7.89 -6.16 -8.93
CA LEU A 149 -8.71 -4.96 -8.83
C LEU A 149 -8.67 -4.09 -10.11
N GLN A 150 -7.90 -4.50 -11.12
CA GLN A 150 -7.67 -3.71 -12.34
C GLN A 150 -7.21 -2.28 -12.00
N PHE A 151 -6.34 -2.17 -10.99
CA PHE A 151 -5.96 -0.89 -10.43
C PHE A 151 -5.17 -0.07 -11.46
N PRO A 152 -5.36 1.26 -11.55
CA PRO A 152 -4.60 2.08 -12.48
C PRO A 152 -3.07 2.08 -12.20
N VAL A 153 -2.32 2.59 -13.17
CA VAL A 153 -0.87 2.82 -13.11
C VAL A 153 -0.56 4.32 -13.18
N LEU A 154 0.62 4.75 -12.73
CA LEU A 154 0.92 6.18 -12.59
C LEU A 154 0.86 6.91 -13.93
N SER A 155 1.40 6.30 -14.98
CA SER A 155 1.37 6.79 -16.37
C SER A 155 -0.06 7.01 -16.91
N SER A 156 -1.04 6.22 -16.46
CA SER A 156 -2.45 6.35 -16.89
C SER A 156 -3.11 7.66 -16.41
N LEU A 157 -2.51 8.36 -15.44
CA LEU A 157 -2.94 9.69 -15.01
C LEU A 157 -2.23 10.83 -15.74
N GLY A 158 -1.44 10.52 -16.77
CA GLY A 158 -0.72 11.51 -17.57
C GLY A 158 0.45 12.17 -16.82
N PHE A 159 1.07 11.46 -15.88
CA PHE A 159 2.39 11.84 -15.36
C PHE A 159 3.47 11.50 -16.39
N VAL A 160 4.51 12.32 -16.42
CA VAL A 160 5.70 12.15 -17.26
C VAL A 160 6.97 12.24 -16.42
N GLU A 161 8.11 11.89 -16.99
CA GLU A 161 9.40 11.93 -16.30
C GLU A 161 9.74 13.33 -15.76
N GLY A 162 9.30 14.39 -16.46
CA GLY A 162 9.47 15.77 -16.03
C GLY A 162 8.75 16.14 -14.71
N ASP A 163 7.76 15.35 -14.27
CA ASP A 163 7.03 15.60 -13.02
C ASP A 163 7.74 14.98 -11.78
N ILE A 164 8.74 14.12 -11.99
CA ILE A 164 9.27 13.23 -10.96
C ILE A 164 10.06 13.99 -9.89
N ASP A 165 10.82 15.00 -10.29
CA ASP A 165 11.58 15.83 -9.35
C ASP A 165 10.65 16.60 -8.40
N GLU A 166 9.56 17.18 -8.93
CA GLU A 166 8.56 17.89 -8.12
C GLU A 166 7.84 16.92 -7.17
N LEU A 167 7.42 15.74 -7.66
CA LEU A 167 6.83 14.69 -6.82
C LEU A 167 7.76 14.28 -5.68
N ALA A 168 9.05 14.08 -5.96
CA ALA A 168 10.02 13.70 -4.94
C ALA A 168 10.23 14.81 -3.91
N GLU A 169 10.28 16.08 -4.33
CA GLU A 169 10.43 17.22 -3.42
C GLU A 169 9.22 17.42 -2.51
N ILE A 170 8.01 17.18 -3.01
CA ILE A 170 6.79 17.23 -2.20
C ILE A 170 6.79 16.07 -1.20
N ALA A 171 7.06 14.84 -1.66
CA ALA A 171 7.04 13.65 -0.81
C ALA A 171 8.06 13.73 0.35
N LEU A 172 9.25 14.26 0.10
CA LEU A 172 10.31 14.39 1.12
C LEU A 172 10.00 15.43 2.21
N LYS A 173 9.04 16.34 1.98
CA LYS A 173 8.62 17.34 2.97
C LYS A 173 7.47 16.84 3.84
N ASP A 174 6.82 15.75 3.45
CA ASP A 174 5.68 15.20 4.18
C ASP A 174 6.14 14.41 5.43
N PHE A 175 5.25 14.30 6.42
CA PHE A 175 5.56 13.68 7.70
C PHE A 175 5.75 12.16 7.62
N PHE A 176 4.93 11.44 6.84
CA PHE A 176 4.86 9.97 6.94
C PHE A 176 6.15 9.28 6.47
N ILE A 177 6.87 9.86 5.51
CA ILE A 177 8.17 9.34 5.04
C ILE A 177 9.21 9.29 6.16
N THR A 178 9.06 10.14 7.18
CA THR A 178 9.94 10.13 8.35
C THR A 178 9.67 8.95 9.28
N GLN A 179 8.51 8.30 9.17
CA GLN A 179 8.11 7.15 9.99
C GLN A 179 8.52 5.80 9.39
N ALA A 180 9.06 5.78 8.16
CA ALA A 180 9.62 4.57 7.57
C ALA A 180 10.71 3.96 8.49
N PRO A 181 10.86 2.62 8.52
CA PRO A 181 11.81 1.95 9.43
C PRO A 181 13.27 2.38 9.19
N LYS A 182 13.59 2.84 7.98
CA LYS A 182 14.82 3.60 7.68
C LYS A 182 14.50 4.83 6.83
N PRO A 183 15.21 5.97 7.04
CA PRO A 183 15.03 7.17 6.23
C PRO A 183 15.16 6.88 4.74
N TRP A 184 14.34 7.56 3.94
CA TRP A 184 14.42 7.54 2.47
C TRP A 184 15.34 8.65 1.97
N SER A 185 16.26 8.31 1.08
CA SER A 185 17.03 9.28 0.31
C SER A 185 16.21 9.86 -0.85
N LYS A 186 16.60 11.04 -1.35
CA LYS A 186 15.95 11.62 -2.55
C LYS A 186 16.04 10.65 -3.75
N GLN A 187 17.16 9.96 -3.91
CA GLN A 187 17.34 9.00 -5.00
C GLN A 187 16.36 7.83 -4.88
N GLU A 188 16.16 7.25 -3.70
CA GLU A 188 15.18 6.16 -3.52
C GLU A 188 13.75 6.61 -3.84
N VAL A 189 13.38 7.85 -3.49
CA VAL A 189 12.04 8.40 -3.82
C VAL A 189 11.88 8.59 -5.33
N VAL A 190 12.90 9.15 -6.01
CA VAL A 190 12.91 9.27 -7.47
C VAL A 190 12.82 7.90 -8.13
N ASP A 191 13.60 6.92 -7.67
CA ASP A 191 13.61 5.56 -8.21
C ASP A 191 12.24 4.89 -8.05
N ALA A 192 11.55 5.10 -6.93
CA ALA A 192 10.20 4.59 -6.70
C ALA A 192 9.19 5.21 -7.68
N PHE A 193 9.18 6.53 -7.85
CA PHE A 193 8.29 7.16 -8.83
C PHE A 193 8.62 6.76 -10.27
N MET A 194 9.91 6.68 -10.64
CA MET A 194 10.33 6.22 -11.96
C MET A 194 9.92 4.76 -12.21
N SER A 195 10.02 3.90 -11.20
CA SER A 195 9.54 2.52 -11.30
C SER A 195 8.03 2.48 -11.51
N ALA A 196 7.25 3.25 -10.74
CA ALA A 196 5.80 3.34 -10.89
C ALA A 196 5.38 3.92 -12.25
N LEU A 197 6.13 4.90 -12.77
CA LEU A 197 5.88 5.54 -14.08
C LEU A 197 6.09 4.57 -15.25
N LYS A 198 7.07 3.67 -15.15
CA LYS A 198 7.39 2.67 -16.18
C LYS A 198 6.34 1.56 -16.32
N LEU A 199 5.41 1.44 -15.38
CA LEU A 199 4.33 0.47 -15.48
C LEU A 199 3.30 0.89 -16.53
N GLU A 200 3.09 0.05 -17.53
CA GLU A 200 2.05 0.23 -18.56
C GLU A 200 0.71 -0.39 -18.13
N SER A 201 0.74 -1.44 -17.29
CA SER A 201 -0.46 -2.09 -16.75
C SER A 201 -0.14 -2.90 -15.50
N ARG A 202 -1.17 -3.25 -14.70
CA ARG A 202 -1.06 -4.21 -13.60
C ARG A 202 -1.23 -5.62 -14.17
N VAL A 203 -0.15 -6.24 -14.60
CA VAL A 203 -0.16 -7.65 -15.07
C VAL A 203 -0.05 -8.57 -13.86
N ALA A 204 -0.86 -9.65 -13.86
CA ALA A 204 -0.85 -10.68 -12.83
C ALA A 204 0.33 -11.66 -12.99
#